data_AF-A0A3M1AM81-F1
#
_entry.id   AF-A0A3M1AM81-F1
#
_cell.length_a   1.000
_cell.length_b   1.000
_cell.length_c   1.000
_cell.angle_alpha   90.00
_cell.angle_beta   90.00
_cell.angle_gamma   90.00
#
_symmetry.space_group_name_H-M   'P 1'
#
loop_
_entity.id
_entity.type
_entity.pdbx_description
1 polymer ?
#
loop_
_entity_poly.entity_id
_entity_poly.type
_entity_poly.pdbx_seq_one_letter_code
_entity_poly.pdbx_strand_id
1 'polypeptide(L)' 'MMTPEEIRSRILEAMPDAQVEVQDLTGGGDHFQVTVVSSGFEGKSLLERHRLVNAALEEEMKGKI' A
#
# COMPACT_ATOMS: atom_id res chain seq x y z
N MET A 1 -11.73 8.46 -8.18
CA MET A 1 -11.60 7.00 -8.14
C MET A 1 -10.11 6.71 -8.14
N MET A 2 -9.60 6.07 -7.08
CA MET A 2 -8.22 5.59 -7.07
C MET A 2 -8.13 4.39 -8.01
N THR A 3 -7.15 4.40 -8.91
CA THR A 3 -6.88 3.23 -9.76
C THR A 3 -5.96 2.24 -9.04
N PRO A 4 -6.02 0.94 -9.36
CA PRO A 4 -5.09 -0.06 -8.84
C PRO A 4 -3.62 0.30 -9.10
N GLU A 5 -3.35 0.92 -10.25
CA GLU A 5 -2.01 1.37 -10.64
C GLU A 5 -1.51 2.51 -9.77
N GLU A 6 -2.37 3.46 -9.38
CA GLU A 6 -2.00 4.51 -8.43
C GLU A 6 -1.67 3.95 -7.06
N ILE A 7 -2.46 3.00 -6.54
CA ILE A 7 -2.19 2.36 -5.25
C ILE A 7 -0.84 1.65 -5.29
N ARG A 8 -0.58 0.90 -6.37
CA ARG A 8 0.68 0.21 -6.60
C ARG A 8 1.87 1.18 -6.62
N SER A 9 1.77 2.24 -7.44
CA SER A 9 2.86 3.21 -7.59
C SER A 9 3.18 3.89 -6.26
N ARG A 10 2.16 4.28 -5.48
CA ARG A 10 2.34 4.94 -4.18
C ARG A 10 3.08 4.06 -3.17
N ILE A 11 2.72 2.77 -3.10
CA ILE A 11 3.38 1.84 -2.19
C ILE A 11 4.83 1.59 -2.64
N LEU A 12 5.09 1.55 -3.95
CA LEU A 12 6.44 1.45 -4.52
C LEU A 12 7.30 2.68 -4.24
N GLU A 13 6.72 3.88 -4.17
CA GLU A 13 7.47 5.10 -3.83
C GLU A 13 7.96 5.06 -2.37
N ALA A 14 7.14 4.58 -1.45
CA ALA A 14 7.53 4.41 -0.05
C ALA A 14 8.45 3.20 0.16
N MET A 15 8.27 2.13 -0.62
CA MET A 15 9.04 0.89 -0.54
C MET A 15 9.44 0.42 -1.95
N PRO A 16 10.56 0.91 -2.50
CA PRO A 16 10.98 0.59 -3.87
C PRO A 16 11.38 -0.87 -4.06
N ASP A 17 11.67 -1.60 -2.98
CA ASP A 17 11.94 -3.05 -3.01
C ASP A 17 10.67 -3.90 -2.89
N ALA A 18 9.51 -3.29 -2.63
CA ALA A 18 8.26 -4.02 -2.45
C ALA A 18 7.69 -4.51 -3.79
N GLN A 19 7.18 -5.73 -3.82
CA GLN A 19 6.27 -6.20 -4.85
C GLN A 19 4.84 -5.97 -4.37
N VAL A 20 4.09 -5.21 -5.16
CA VAL A 20 2.74 -4.79 -4.83
C VAL A 20 1.79 -5.28 -5.91
N GLU A 21 0.80 -6.07 -5.50
CA GLU A 21 -0.31 -6.53 -6.33
C GLU A 21 -1.61 -5.96 -5.80
N VAL A 22 -2.40 -5.34 -6.67
CA VAL A 22 -3.68 -4.70 -6.31
C VAL A 22 -4.78 -5.37 -7.13
N GLN A 23 -5.77 -5.94 -6.45
CA GLN A 23 -6.97 -6.53 -7.05
C GLN A 23 -8.21 -5.77 -6.57
N ASP A 24 -9.07 -5.34 -7.49
CA ASP A 24 -10.38 -4.83 -7.15
C ASP A 24 -11.33 -6.01 -6.87
N LEU A 25 -11.78 -6.13 -5.62
CA LEU A 25 -12.68 -7.21 -5.21
C LEU A 25 -14.14 -6.93 -5.59
N THR A 26 -14.46 -5.66 -5.84
CA THR A 26 -15.84 -5.21 -6.06
C THR A 26 -16.15 -4.89 -7.52
N GLY A 27 -15.13 -4.67 -8.35
CA GLY A 27 -15.28 -4.20 -9.74
C GLY A 27 -15.78 -2.75 -9.83
N GLY A 28 -16.01 -2.08 -8.68
CA GLY A 28 -16.57 -0.73 -8.56
C GLY A 28 -15.55 0.33 -8.16
N GLY A 29 -14.33 -0.06 -7.83
CA GLY A 29 -13.27 0.88 -7.42
C GLY A 29 -13.40 1.44 -5.99
N ASP A 30 -14.18 0.77 -5.12
CA ASP A 30 -14.34 1.14 -3.70
C ASP A 30 -13.63 0.16 -2.75
N HIS A 31 -13.33 -1.07 -3.18
CA HIS A 31 -12.68 -2.08 -2.35
C HIS A 31 -11.54 -2.78 -3.08
N PHE A 32 -10.31 -2.50 -2.63
CA PHE A 32 -9.10 -3.08 -3.19
C PHE A 32 -8.44 -4.03 -2.19
N GLN A 33 -8.11 -5.22 -2.66
CA GLN A 33 -7.18 -6.11 -1.99
C GLN A 33 -5.77 -5.78 -2.45
N VAL A 34 -4.88 -5.51 -1.50
CA VAL A 34 -3.47 -5.20 -1.77
C VAL A 34 -2.59 -6.26 -1.13
N THR A 35 -1.78 -6.93 -1.93
CA THR A 35 -0.74 -7.86 -1.48
C THR A 35 0.60 -7.18 -1.63
N VAL A 36 1.32 -7.01 -0.50
CA VAL A 36 2.64 -6.37 -0.47
C VAL A 36 3.67 -7.36 0.04
N VAL A 37 4.74 -7.56 -0.74
CA VAL A 37 5.88 -8.41 -0.40
C VAL A 37 7.15 -7.57 -0.45
N SER A 38 7.77 -7.29 0.70
CA SER A 38 9.02 -6.53 0.80
C SER A 38 9.96 -7.22 1.77
N SER A 39 11.27 -7.11 1.49
CA SER A 39 12.31 -7.54 2.40
C SER A 39 12.29 -6.74 3.72
N GLY A 40 11.77 -5.50 3.70
CA GLY A 40 11.60 -4.65 4.86
C GLY A 40 10.59 -5.15 5.90
N PHE A 41 9.83 -6.21 5.59
CA PHE A 41 8.91 -6.85 6.55
C PHE A 41 9.55 -7.97 7.37
N GLU A 42 10.78 -8.38 7.03
CA GLU A 42 11.51 -9.39 7.78
C GLU A 42 11.76 -8.91 9.23
N GLY A 43 11.49 -9.78 10.20
CA GLY A 43 11.61 -9.45 11.63
C GLY A 43 10.53 -8.52 12.19
N LYS A 44 9.64 -7.94 11.37
CA LYS A 44 8.53 -7.08 11.82
C LYS A 44 7.28 -7.88 12.17
N SER A 45 6.58 -7.45 13.21
CA SER A 45 5.26 -7.99 13.56
C SER A 45 4.20 -7.63 12.50
N LEU A 46 3.09 -8.38 12.49
CA LEU A 46 1.97 -8.12 11.57
C LEU A 46 1.46 -6.67 11.70
N LEU A 47 1.35 -6.14 12.92
CA LEU A 47 0.92 -4.76 13.15
C LEU A 47 1.91 -3.74 12.58
N GLU A 48 3.22 -3.96 12.72
CA GLU A 48 4.23 -3.07 12.15
C GLU A 48 4.22 -3.08 10.62
N ARG A 49 4.01 -4.24 10.01
CA ARG A 49 3.85 -4.35 8.54
C ARG A 49 2.64 -3.55 8.07
N HIS A 50 1.49 -3.71 8.74
CA HIS A 50 0.30 -2.92 8.46
C HIS A 50 0.53 -1.42 8.65
N ARG A 51 1.22 -1.02 9.73
CA ARG A 51 1.57 0.39 9.95
C ARG A 51 2.47 0.95 8.87
N LEU A 52 3.42 0.18 8.35
CA LEU A 52 4.29 0.63 7.25
C LEU A 52 3.52 0.83 5.95
N VAL A 53 2.68 -0.13 5.58
CA VAL A 53 1.84 -0.02 4.38
C VAL A 53 0.84 1.13 4.53
N ASN A 54 0.20 1.26 5.70
CA ASN A 54 -0.70 2.37 5.96
C ASN A 54 0.04 3.70 5.99
N ALA A 55 1.23 3.79 6.58
CA ALA A 55 2.04 5.01 6.56
C ALA A 55 2.40 5.43 5.12
N ALA A 56 2.78 4.50 4.26
CA ALA A 56 2.99 4.77 2.83
C ALA A 56 1.75 5.36 2.13
N LEU A 57 0.55 4.99 2.59
CA LEU A 57 -0.72 5.50 2.08
C LEU A 57 -1.20 6.78 2.82
N GLU A 58 -0.84 6.95 4.10
CA GLU A 58 -1.25 8.03 5.00
C GLU A 58 -0.30 9.23 4.99
N GLU A 59 0.99 9.07 4.65
CA GLU A 59 1.96 10.18 4.58
C GLU A 59 1.48 11.27 3.61
N GLU A 60 0.72 10.90 2.57
CA GLU A 60 0.07 11.86 1.66
C GLU A 60 -1.31 12.35 2.13
N MET A 61 -1.99 11.69 3.08
CA MET A 61 -3.18 12.26 3.74
C MET A 61 -2.82 13.36 4.73
N LYS A 62 -1.62 13.33 5.31
CA LYS A 62 -1.08 14.42 6.14
C LYS A 62 -0.42 15.55 5.35
N GLY A 63 -0.25 15.40 4.03
CA GLY A 63 0.22 16.42 3.10
C GLY A 63 -0.83 17.46 2.67
N LYS A 64 -2.05 17.42 3.24
CA LYS A 64 -3.04 18.50 3.15
C LYS A 64 -3.41 18.97 4.56
N ILE A 65 -2.59 19.85 5.12
CA ILE A 65 -3.02 20.83 6.13
C ILE A 65 -3.17 22.16 5.40
#